data_AF-A0A382RV96-F1
#
_entry.id   AF-A0A382RV96-F1
#
_cell.length_a   1.000
_cell.length_b   1.000
_cell.length_c   1.000
_cell.angle_alpha   90.00
_cell.angle_beta   90.00
_cell.angle_gamma   90.00
#
_symmetry.space_group_name_H-M   'P 1'
#
loop_
_entity.id
_entity.type
_entity.pdbx_description
1 polymer ?
#
loop_
_entity_poly.entity_id
_entity_poly.type
_entity_poly.pdbx_seq_one_letter_code
_entity_poly.pdbx_strand_id
1 'polypeptide(L)'
;MFATKFMKYLVSISLALIFLVSLFLKWIFQPSFILSEQELSKAKSREVTIYRDTWGVPHIFGKTDSDAAFGLAYAHSEDDFSTIQDVIIMV
;
A
#
# COMPACT_ATOMS: atom_id res chain seq x y z
N MET A 1 44.69 25.78 9.79
CA MET A 1 44.11 24.75 10.69
C MET A 1 42.68 25.06 11.15
N PHE A 2 42.34 26.33 11.40
CA PHE A 2 40.99 26.73 11.83
C PHE A 2 39.93 26.62 10.72
N ALA A 3 40.24 27.09 9.52
CA ALA A 3 39.35 27.03 8.35
C ALA A 3 38.99 25.59 7.94
N THR A 4 39.91 24.62 8.07
CA THR A 4 39.65 23.22 7.72
C THR A 4 38.79 22.51 8.77
N LYS A 5 38.87 22.89 10.05
CA LYS A 5 37.94 22.40 11.08
C LYS A 5 36.55 23.01 10.89
N PHE A 6 36.46 24.32 10.66
CA PHE A 6 35.20 25.03 10.39
C PHE A 6 34.45 24.45 9.18
N MET A 7 35.17 24.20 8.07
CA MET A 7 34.59 23.62 6.87
C MET A 7 34.11 22.17 7.08
N LYS A 8 34.78 21.39 7.93
CA LYS A 8 34.30 20.05 8.32
C LYS A 8 32.98 20.12 9.09
N TYR A 9 32.85 21.03 10.06
CA TYR A 9 31.60 21.19 10.82
C TYR A 9 30.43 21.63 9.94
N LEU A 10 30.64 22.57 9.01
CA LEU A 10 29.62 22.99 8.04
C LEU A 10 29.12 21.82 7.19
N VAL A 11 30.04 21.00 6.67
CA VAL A 11 29.69 19.80 5.92
C VAL A 11 28.92 18.80 6.79
N SER A 12 29.36 18.55 8.03
CA SER A 12 28.67 17.66 8.96
C SER A 12 27.24 18.13 9.29
N ILE A 13 27.03 19.43 9.50
CA ILE A 13 25.71 20.00 9.77
C ILE A 13 24.80 19.88 8.54
N SER A 14 25.32 20.15 7.34
CA SER A 14 24.56 20.00 6.11
C SER A 14 24.12 18.55 5.88
N LEU A 15 24.98 17.57 6.16
CA LEU A 15 24.65 16.15 6.08
C LEU A 15 23.58 15.75 7.10
N ALA A 16 23.69 16.23 8.34
CA ALA A 16 22.69 15.98 9.38
C ALA A 16 21.33 16.58 9.00
N LEU A 17 21.32 17.77 8.40
CA LEU A 17 20.09 18.42 7.93
C LEU A 17 19.45 17.63 6.78
N ILE A 18 20.23 17.23 5.78
CA ILE A 18 19.74 16.40 4.66
C ILE A 18 19.16 15.08 5.19
N PHE A 19 19.83 14.46 6.17
CA PHE A 19 19.34 13.23 6.79
C PHE A 19 18.00 13.45 7.50
N LEU A 20 17.88 14.50 8.31
CA LEU A 20 16.62 14.86 8.99
C LEU A 20 15.48 15.16 8.01
N VAL A 21 15.77 15.92 6.95
CA VAL A 21 14.81 16.21 5.88
C VAL A 21 14.38 14.91 5.18
N SER A 22 15.30 13.97 4.94
CA SER A 22 14.97 12.68 4.33
C SER A 22 14.06 11.82 5.22
N LEU A 23 14.25 11.84 6.54
CA LEU A 23 13.38 11.16 7.49
C LEU A 23 11.99 11.80 7.53
N PHE A 24 11.95 13.13 7.51
CA PHE A 24 10.70 13.88 7.50
C PHE A 24 9.90 13.67 6.20
N LEU A 25 10.58 13.68 5.05
CA LEU A 25 9.97 13.33 3.76
C LEU A 25 9.42 11.91 3.78
N LYS A 26 10.19 10.93 4.28
CA LYS A 26 9.69 9.56 4.43
C LYS A 26 8.41 9.50 5.25
N TRP A 27 8.32 10.27 6.34
CA TRP A 27 7.15 10.32 7.19
C TRP A 27 5.93 10.94 6.50
N ILE A 28 6.12 12.01 5.71
CA ILE A 28 5.05 12.63 4.91
C ILE A 28 4.55 11.69 3.80
N PHE A 29 5.45 10.98 3.14
CA PHE A 29 5.13 10.12 1.99
C PHE A 29 4.87 8.65 2.38
N GLN A 30 4.61 8.34 3.65
CA GLN A 30 4.17 6.98 3.99
C GLN A 30 2.76 6.74 3.45
N PRO A 31 2.49 5.55 2.88
CA PRO A 31 1.13 5.18 2.52
C PRO A 31 0.24 5.26 3.76
N SER A 32 -0.90 5.94 3.66
CA SER A 32 -1.89 6.08 4.73
C SER A 32 -2.54 4.73 5.10
N PHE A 33 -2.45 3.74 4.21
CA PHE A 33 -3.00 2.41 4.41
C PHE A 33 -1.95 1.33 4.14
N ILE A 34 -1.56 0.61 5.19
CA ILE A 34 -0.76 -0.62 5.11
C ILE A 34 -1.55 -1.70 5.82
N LEU A 35 -1.87 -2.79 5.13
CA LEU A 35 -2.48 -3.96 5.76
C LEU A 35 -1.51 -4.53 6.80
N SER A 36 -1.99 -4.73 8.02
CA SER A 36 -1.21 -5.45 9.03
C SER A 36 -0.98 -6.89 8.57
N GLU A 37 0.07 -7.53 9.08
CA GLU A 37 0.37 -8.93 8.77
C GLU A 37 -0.80 -9.86 9.16
N GLN A 38 -1.51 -9.52 10.24
CA GLN A 38 -2.71 -10.24 10.67
C GLN A 38 -3.87 -10.08 9.68
N GLU A 39 -4.14 -8.87 9.19
CA GLU A 39 -5.19 -8.63 8.20
C GLU A 39 -4.86 -9.30 6.86
N LEU A 40 -3.59 -9.26 6.44
CA LEU A 40 -3.13 -9.97 5.25
C LEU A 40 -3.28 -11.48 5.39
N SER A 41 -2.88 -12.04 6.53
CA SER A 41 -3.05 -13.47 6.81
C SER A 41 -4.53 -13.88 6.81
N LYS A 42 -5.39 -13.06 7.45
CA LYS A 42 -6.83 -13.27 7.46
C LYS A 42 -7.42 -13.24 6.05
N ALA A 43 -7.03 -12.27 5.22
CA ALA A 43 -7.45 -12.20 3.82
C ALA A 43 -7.04 -13.45 3.03
N LYS A 44 -5.80 -13.93 3.22
CA LYS A 44 -5.29 -15.16 2.57
C LYS A 44 -5.99 -16.43 3.05
N SER A 45 -6.49 -16.45 4.28
CA SER A 45 -7.21 -17.61 4.84
C SER A 45 -8.67 -17.70 4.42
N ARG A 46 -9.22 -16.69 3.71
CA ARG A 46 -10.62 -16.73 3.29
C ARG A 46 -10.82 -17.78 2.22
N GLU A 47 -11.77 -18.67 2.46
CA GLU A 47 -12.20 -19.68 1.51
C GLU A 47 -13.39 -19.16 0.70
N VAL A 48 -13.10 -18.67 -0.51
CA VAL A 48 -14.10 -18.15 -1.45
C VAL A 48 -13.92 -18.83 -2.79
N THR A 49 -15.02 -19.26 -3.39
CA THR A 49 -15.02 -19.81 -4.74
C THR A 49 -15.64 -18.81 -5.70
N ILE A 50 -14.94 -18.50 -6.78
CA ILE A 50 -15.40 -17.60 -7.84
C ILE A 50 -15.49 -18.41 -9.14
N TYR A 51 -16.69 -18.58 -9.67
CA TYR A 51 -16.90 -19.12 -11.00
C TYR A 51 -17.18 -17.98 -11.97
N ARG A 52 -16.52 -17.98 -13.12
CA ARG A 52 -16.81 -17.03 -14.19
C ARG A 52 -17.58 -17.70 -15.30
N ASP A 53 -18.62 -17.02 -15.77
CA ASP A 53 -19.39 -17.48 -16.92
C ASP A 53 -18.66 -17.18 -18.25
N THR A 54 -19.33 -17.44 -19.38
CA THR A 54 -18.76 -17.20 -20.72
C THR A 54 -18.54 -15.71 -21.04
N TRP A 55 -19.17 -14.82 -20.29
CA TRP A 55 -19.09 -13.36 -20.44
C TRP A 55 -18.16 -12.73 -19.40
N GLY A 56 -17.55 -13.54 -18.52
CA GLY A 56 -16.68 -13.08 -17.45
C GLY A 56 -17.42 -12.63 -16.19
N VAL A 57 -18.74 -12.80 -16.10
CA VAL A 57 -19.52 -12.41 -14.91
C VAL A 57 -19.17 -13.34 -13.74
N PRO A 58 -18.76 -12.79 -12.58
CA PRO A 58 -18.38 -13.60 -11.44
C PRO A 58 -19.61 -14.05 -10.64
N HIS A 59 -19.70 -15.36 -10.41
CA HIS A 59 -20.59 -16.00 -9.45
C HIS A 59 -19.79 -16.37 -8.20
N ILE A 60 -20.08 -15.70 -7.09
CA ILE A 60 -19.21 -15.69 -5.90
C ILE A 60 -19.88 -16.43 -4.76
N PHE A 61 -19.18 -17.42 -4.21
CA PHE A 61 -19.67 -18.28 -3.14
C PHE A 61 -18.73 -18.18 -1.93
N GLY A 62 -19.20 -17.52 -0.88
CA GLY A 62 -18.55 -17.45 0.43
C GLY A 62 -19.41 -18.11 1.51
N LYS A 63 -18.79 -18.57 2.60
CA LYS A 63 -19.52 -19.13 3.76
C LYS A 63 -20.24 -18.06 4.57
N THR A 64 -19.72 -16.83 4.55
CA THR A 64 -20.30 -15.66 5.21
C THR A 64 -20.42 -14.50 4.22
N ASP A 65 -21.26 -13.52 4.53
CA ASP A 65 -21.36 -12.28 3.76
C ASP A 65 -20.01 -11.57 3.62
N SER A 66 -19.17 -11.66 4.67
CA SER A 66 -17.83 -11.07 4.64
C SER A 66 -16.90 -11.76 3.64
N ASP A 67 -17.07 -13.07 3.43
CA ASP A 67 -16.30 -13.83 2.45
C ASP A 67 -16.80 -13.56 1.03
N ALA A 68 -18.12 -13.48 0.85
CA ALA A 68 -18.70 -13.07 -0.43
C ALA A 68 -18.27 -11.65 -0.83
N ALA A 69 -18.26 -10.70 0.11
CA ALA A 69 -17.79 -9.34 -0.12
C ALA A 69 -16.29 -9.29 -0.49
N PHE A 70 -15.46 -10.13 0.17
CA PHE A 70 -14.06 -10.27 -0.20
C PHE A 70 -13.90 -10.80 -1.64
N GLY A 71 -14.66 -11.85 -2.00
CA GLY A 71 -14.66 -12.38 -3.35
C GLY A 71 -15.10 -11.35 -4.39
N LEU A 72 -16.09 -10.52 -4.07
CA LEU A 72 -16.57 -9.46 -4.94
C LEU A 72 -15.47 -8.43 -5.22
N ALA A 73 -14.83 -7.94 -4.16
CA ALA A 73 -13.71 -7.01 -4.29
C ALA A 73 -12.56 -7.63 -5.08
N TYR A 74 -12.27 -8.92 -4.87
CA TYR A 74 -11.23 -9.65 -5.60
C TYR A 74 -11.56 -9.76 -7.08
N ALA A 75 -12.74 -10.26 -7.45
CA ALA A 75 -13.17 -10.39 -8.84
C ALA A 75 -13.20 -9.04 -9.57
N HIS A 76 -13.68 -7.99 -8.89
CA HIS A 76 -13.68 -6.63 -9.45
C HIS A 76 -12.26 -6.09 -9.67
N SER A 77 -11.34 -6.40 -8.76
CA SER A 77 -9.92 -6.05 -8.89
C SER A 77 -9.24 -6.82 -10.02
N GLU A 78 -9.62 -8.06 -10.29
CA GLU A 78 -9.13 -8.78 -11.47
C GLU A 78 -9.56 -8.13 -12.78
N ASP A 79 -10.77 -7.56 -12.83
CA ASP A 79 -11.35 -7.00 -14.05
C ASP A 79 -10.80 -5.62 -14.40
N ASP A 80 -10.60 -4.75 -13.39
CA ASP A 80 -10.12 -3.39 -13.62
C ASP A 80 -9.36 -2.81 -12.41
N PHE A 81 -8.23 -3.44 -12.10
CA PHE A 81 -7.37 -2.97 -11.01
C PHE A 81 -6.89 -1.52 -11.22
N SER A 82 -6.56 -1.14 -12.45
CA SER A 82 -6.05 0.20 -12.78
C SER A 82 -7.05 1.29 -12.40
N THR A 83 -8.32 1.14 -12.80
CA THR A 83 -9.33 2.14 -12.49
C THR A 83 -9.61 2.20 -10.99
N ILE A 84 -9.66 1.03 -10.31
CA ILE A 84 -9.82 1.01 -8.84
C ILE A 84 -8.67 1.74 -8.16
N GLN A 85 -7.43 1.50 -8.60
CA GLN A 85 -6.25 2.17 -8.08
C GLN A 85 -6.35 3.68 -8.32
N ASP A 86 -6.70 4.12 -9.52
CA ASP A 86 -6.83 5.53 -9.85
C ASP A 86 -7.92 6.21 -9.01
N VAL A 87 -9.07 5.56 -8.81
CA VAL A 87 -10.17 6.09 -7.99
C VAL A 87 -9.79 6.18 -6.51
N ILE A 88 -9.03 5.22 -5.97
CA ILE A 88 -8.65 5.20 -4.55
C ILE A 88 -7.47 6.13 -4.27
N ILE A 89 -6.47 6.21 -5.16
CA ILE A 89 -5.25 7.00 -4.95
C ILE A 89 -5.46 8.49 -5.31
N MET A 90 -6.45 8.81 -6.15
CA MET A 90 -6.73 10.19 -6.54
C MET A 90 -7.72 10.92 -5.60
N VAL A 91 -7.98 10.35 -4.41
CA VAL A 91 -8.67 10.98 -3.26
C VAL A 91 -7.64 11.28 -2.18
#